data_AF-A0A074LMD9-F1
#
_entry.id   AF-A0A074LMD9-F1
#
_cell.length_a   1.000
_cell.length_b   1.000
_cell.length_c   1.000
_cell.angle_alpha   90.00
_cell.angle_beta   90.00
_cell.angle_gamma   90.00
#
_symmetry.space_group_name_H-M   'P 1'
#
loop_
_entity.id
_entity.type
_entity.pdbx_description
1 polymer ?
#
loop_
_entity_poly.entity_id
_entity_poly.type
_entity_poly.pdbx_seq_one_letter_code
_entity_poly.pdbx_strand_id
1 'polypeptide(L)'
;MPFHTGLIGKYDRHYYEIYRAPTRSDIRKLTEQSEYKQKCRLLLTEEGELFAFPIELLHNLATAELDHEGISIVCFFDENRLEAADVGNLDHEDLCRAVQQAAEGFRQLGFGDDTDVRVILNQGLWGDRTLKFCDVVSGNW
;
A
#
# COMPACT_ATOMS: atom_id res chain seq x y z
N MET A 1 -15.69 -15.32 -1.99
CA MET A 1 -14.31 -15.60 -2.45
C MET A 1 -13.68 -14.25 -2.77
N PRO A 2 -12.44 -13.96 -2.34
CA PRO A 2 -11.76 -12.76 -2.80
C PRO A 2 -11.60 -12.84 -4.33
N PHE A 3 -11.97 -11.76 -5.01
CA PHE A 3 -11.77 -11.62 -6.44
C PHE A 3 -10.30 -11.23 -6.64
N HIS A 4 -9.52 -12.09 -7.28
CA HIS A 4 -8.18 -11.74 -7.74
C HIS A 4 -8.19 -11.61 -9.25
N THR A 5 -7.58 -10.55 -9.75
CA THR A 5 -7.41 -10.33 -11.18
C THR A 5 -5.96 -10.61 -11.53
N GLY A 6 -5.77 -11.43 -12.56
CA GLY A 6 -4.46 -11.61 -13.15
C GLY A 6 -4.15 -10.48 -14.11
N LEU A 7 -3.00 -9.83 -13.94
CA LEU A 7 -2.49 -8.83 -14.87
C LEU A 7 -1.19 -9.31 -15.48
N ILE A 8 -1.10 -9.23 -16.82
CA ILE A 8 0.17 -9.41 -17.50
C ILE A 8 0.83 -8.03 -17.56
N GLY A 9 1.99 -7.90 -16.93
CA GLY A 9 2.78 -6.68 -16.96
C GLY A 9 3.06 -6.31 -18.41
N LYS A 10 2.59 -5.13 -18.83
CA LYS A 10 2.68 -4.65 -20.22
C LYS A 10 4.12 -4.59 -20.74
N TYR A 11 5.09 -4.41 -19.84
CA TYR A 11 6.48 -4.14 -20.18
C TYR A 11 7.43 -5.32 -19.91
N ASP A 12 7.11 -6.18 -18.95
CA ASP A 12 7.93 -7.34 -18.58
C ASP A 12 7.30 -8.68 -18.96
N ARG A 13 6.03 -8.69 -19.37
CA ARG A 13 5.24 -9.87 -19.72
C ARG A 13 5.14 -10.91 -18.61
N HIS A 14 5.38 -10.51 -17.35
CA HIS A 14 5.19 -11.36 -16.19
C HIS A 14 3.73 -11.35 -15.76
N TYR A 15 3.26 -12.46 -15.22
CA TYR A 15 1.91 -12.57 -14.66
C TYR A 15 1.95 -12.19 -13.18
N TYR A 16 1.07 -11.27 -12.79
CA TYR A 16 0.93 -10.80 -11.42
C TYR A 16 -0.49 -11.01 -10.93
N GLU A 17 -0.60 -11.51 -9.71
CA GLU A 17 -1.88 -11.62 -9.01
C GLU A 17 -2.15 -10.33 -8.26
N ILE A 18 -3.33 -9.75 -8.50
CA ILE A 18 -3.83 -8.62 -7.72
C ILE A 18 -5.04 -9.07 -6.92
N TYR A 19 -5.01 -8.84 -5.61
CA TYR A 19 -6.10 -9.18 -4.70
C TYR A 19 -6.88 -7.93 -4.34
N ARG A 20 -8.17 -7.89 -4.67
CA ARG A 20 -9.08 -6.82 -4.22
C ARG A 20 -9.60 -7.11 -2.81
N ALA A 21 -9.62 -6.11 -1.94
CA ALA A 21 -9.97 -6.23 -0.53
C ALA A 21 -9.23 -7.41 0.13
N PRO A 22 -7.89 -7.38 0.13
CA PRO A 22 -7.07 -8.51 0.54
C PRO A 22 -7.30 -8.86 2.00
N THR A 23 -7.29 -10.15 2.32
CA THR A 23 -7.19 -10.61 3.70
C THR A 23 -5.74 -10.82 4.10
N ARG A 24 -5.47 -10.91 5.40
CA ARG A 24 -4.14 -11.30 5.91
C ARG A 24 -3.61 -12.61 5.30
N SER A 25 -4.50 -13.56 4.97
CA SER A 25 -4.08 -14.81 4.33
C SER A 25 -3.68 -14.60 2.87
N ASP A 26 -4.33 -13.68 2.16
CA ASP A 26 -4.01 -13.37 0.77
C ASP A 26 -2.64 -12.69 0.69
N ILE A 27 -2.40 -11.74 1.59
CA ILE A 27 -1.10 -11.07 1.73
C ILE A 27 0.02 -12.08 2.01
N ARG A 28 -0.17 -13.04 2.93
CA ARG A 28 0.85 -14.06 3.21
C ARG A 28 1.22 -14.86 1.97
N LYS A 29 0.22 -15.35 1.23
CA LYS A 29 0.46 -16.09 -0.02
C LYS A 29 1.21 -15.25 -1.03
N LEU A 30 0.81 -13.98 -1.17
CA LEU A 30 1.40 -13.03 -2.09
C LEU A 30 2.87 -12.75 -1.74
N THR A 31 3.19 -12.56 -0.45
CA THR A 31 4.58 -12.39 -0.01
C THR A 31 5.42 -13.65 -0.18
N GLU A 32 4.85 -14.85 0.00
CA GLU A 32 5.57 -16.12 -0.20
C GLU A 32 6.01 -16.34 -1.66
N GLN A 33 5.25 -15.79 -2.62
CA GLN A 33 5.55 -15.85 -4.05
C GLN A 33 6.52 -14.75 -4.51
N SER A 34 6.73 -13.73 -3.69
CA SER A 34 7.60 -12.60 -3.95
C SER A 34 9.06 -12.91 -3.57
N GLU A 35 10.01 -12.27 -4.25
CA GLU A 35 11.42 -12.22 -3.84
C GLU A 35 11.57 -11.54 -2.47
N TYR A 36 10.62 -10.66 -2.12
CA TYR A 36 10.56 -9.91 -0.87
C TYR A 36 9.47 -10.47 0.05
N LYS A 37 9.77 -11.59 0.72
CA LYS A 37 8.85 -12.35 1.61
C LYS A 37 8.20 -11.61 2.78
N GLN A 38 8.56 -10.35 2.97
CA GLN A 38 8.23 -9.51 4.12
C GLN A 38 7.48 -8.25 3.70
N LYS A 39 7.30 -8.05 2.38
CA LYS A 39 6.84 -6.80 1.82
C LYS A 39 5.81 -7.08 0.74
N CYS A 40 4.74 -6.29 0.77
CA CYS A 40 3.83 -6.21 -0.35
C CYS A 40 3.50 -4.75 -0.62
N ARG A 41 2.94 -4.49 -1.79
CA ARG A 41 2.37 -3.19 -2.08
C ARG A 41 0.86 -3.27 -2.01
N LEU A 42 0.27 -2.22 -1.48
CA LEU A 42 -1.14 -1.93 -1.49
C LEU A 42 -1.37 -0.70 -2.35
N LEU A 43 -2.39 -0.74 -3.20
CA LEU A 43 -2.98 0.45 -3.81
C LEU A 43 -4.24 0.77 -3.03
N LEU A 44 -4.34 2.00 -2.55
CA LEU A 44 -5.51 2.56 -1.90
C LEU A 44 -6.22 3.50 -2.89
N THR A 45 -7.40 3.11 -3.36
CA THR A 45 -8.19 3.96 -4.27
C THR A 45 -8.84 5.12 -3.54
N GLU A 46 -9.34 6.11 -4.29
CA GLU A 46 -10.07 7.26 -3.74
C GLU A 46 -11.32 6.82 -2.94
N GLU A 47 -11.92 5.70 -3.29
CA GLU A 47 -13.08 5.12 -2.60
C GLU A 47 -12.71 4.37 -1.31
N GLY A 48 -11.43 4.29 -0.96
CA GLY A 48 -10.94 3.60 0.22
C GLY A 48 -10.72 2.09 0.02
N GLU A 49 -10.75 1.59 -1.22
CA GLU A 49 -10.52 0.18 -1.50
C GLU A 49 -9.03 -0.15 -1.51
N LEU A 50 -8.67 -1.28 -0.89
CA LEU A 50 -7.30 -1.80 -0.88
C LEU A 50 -7.14 -2.90 -1.94
N PHE A 51 -6.09 -2.79 -2.74
CA PHE A 51 -5.65 -3.82 -3.68
C PHE A 51 -4.23 -4.23 -3.33
N ALA A 52 -3.94 -5.53 -3.21
CA ALA A 52 -2.60 -6.01 -2.93
C ALA A 52 -1.95 -6.65 -4.16
N PHE A 53 -0.67 -6.37 -4.36
CA PHE A 53 0.15 -6.94 -5.43
C PHE A 53 1.60 -7.11 -4.97
N PRO A 54 2.38 -8.00 -5.61
CA PRO A 54 3.80 -8.18 -5.33
C PRO A 54 4.58 -6.88 -5.56
N ILE A 55 5.59 -6.60 -4.72
CA ILE A 55 6.35 -5.36 -4.79
C ILE A 55 7.17 -5.23 -6.10
N GLU A 56 7.47 -6.36 -6.76
CA GLU A 56 8.21 -6.45 -8.01
C GLU A 56 7.50 -5.78 -9.18
N LEU A 57 6.18 -5.63 -9.11
CA LEU A 57 5.38 -4.94 -10.12
C LEU A 57 5.93 -3.52 -10.41
N LEU A 58 6.65 -2.92 -9.46
CA LEU A 58 7.29 -1.60 -9.57
C LEU A 58 8.52 -1.51 -10.45
N HIS A 59 9.30 -2.58 -10.59
CA HIS A 59 10.58 -2.46 -11.28
C HIS A 59 10.40 -2.28 -12.79
N ASN A 60 9.18 -2.42 -13.30
CA ASN A 60 8.82 -2.18 -14.69
C ASN A 60 7.68 -1.15 -14.77
N LEU A 61 7.62 -0.40 -15.87
CA LEU A 61 6.66 0.65 -16.23
C LEU A 61 5.15 0.34 -16.02
N ALA A 62 4.78 -0.86 -15.55
CA ALA A 62 3.43 -1.28 -15.19
C ALA A 62 2.85 -0.51 -13.99
N THR A 63 3.69 0.03 -13.11
CA THR A 63 3.25 0.78 -11.92
C THR A 63 2.90 2.23 -12.17
N ALA A 64 3.44 2.85 -13.22
CA ALA A 64 3.06 4.20 -13.59
C ALA A 64 1.56 4.32 -13.90
N GLU A 65 0.94 3.27 -14.46
CA GLU A 65 -0.50 3.28 -14.76
C GLU A 65 -1.34 3.09 -13.48
N LEU A 66 -0.92 2.23 -12.55
CA LEU A 66 -1.63 1.98 -11.29
C LEU A 66 -1.44 3.08 -10.24
N ASP A 67 -0.28 3.74 -10.24
CA ASP A 67 -0.01 4.87 -9.35
C ASP A 67 -0.86 6.11 -9.74
N HIS A 68 -1.49 6.12 -10.93
CA HIS A 68 -2.52 7.11 -11.28
C HIS A 68 -3.92 6.74 -10.75
N GLU A 69 -4.13 5.50 -10.30
CA GLU A 69 -5.43 5.01 -9.83
C GLU A 69 -5.63 5.21 -8.32
N GLY A 70 -4.60 5.61 -7.57
CA GLY A 70 -4.69 5.84 -6.14
C GLY A 70 -3.34 6.00 -5.44
N ILE A 71 -3.37 5.91 -4.12
CA ILE A 71 -2.19 6.10 -3.26
C ILE A 71 -1.46 4.76 -3.11
N SER A 72 -0.14 4.80 -3.33
CA SER A 72 0.70 3.62 -3.25
C SER A 72 1.26 3.46 -1.84
N ILE A 73 0.94 2.34 -1.18
CA ILE A 73 1.33 2.05 0.20
C ILE A 73 2.18 0.79 0.23
N VAL A 74 3.40 0.88 0.73
CA VAL A 74 4.27 -0.28 0.93
C VAL A 74 4.11 -0.77 2.37
N CYS A 75 3.80 -2.06 2.51
CA CYS A 75 3.69 -2.72 3.80
C CYS A 75 4.98 -3.44 4.15
N PHE A 76 5.47 -3.23 5.38
CA PHE A 76 6.62 -3.91 5.96
C PHE A 76 6.14 -4.70 7.16
N PHE A 77 5.95 -6.02 7.00
CA PHE A 77 5.32 -6.84 8.04
C PHE A 77 6.26 -7.11 9.22
N ASP A 78 7.53 -7.40 8.97
CA ASP A 78 8.55 -7.61 10.01
C ASP A 78 8.79 -6.37 10.87
N GLU A 79 8.67 -5.19 10.26
CA GLU A 79 8.95 -3.91 10.92
C GLU A 79 7.68 -3.25 11.47
N ASN A 80 6.51 -3.87 11.28
CA ASN A 80 5.20 -3.31 11.62
C ASN A 80 5.05 -1.85 11.14
N ARG A 81 5.27 -1.63 9.84
CA ARG A 81 5.34 -0.30 9.23
C ARG A 81 4.57 -0.23 7.92
N LEU A 82 3.93 0.91 7.70
CA LEU A 82 3.30 1.34 6.45
C LEU A 82 4.08 2.54 5.90
N GLU A 83 4.47 2.49 4.64
CA GLU A 83 5.01 3.64 3.93
C GLU A 83 4.01 4.08 2.85
N ALA A 84 3.32 5.20 3.09
CA ALA A 84 2.40 5.79 2.15
C ALA A 84 3.13 6.86 1.32
N ALA A 85 3.12 6.68 0.00
CA ALA A 85 3.72 7.62 -0.93
C ALA A 85 2.73 7.89 -2.06
N ASP A 86 2.48 9.18 -2.30
CA ASP A 86 1.86 9.64 -3.53
C ASP A 86 2.96 10.03 -4.54
N VAL A 87 2.69 9.78 -5.82
CA VAL A 87 3.49 10.28 -6.96
C VAL A 87 2.76 11.38 -7.74
N GLY A 88 1.57 11.78 -7.29
CA GLY A 88 0.81 12.94 -7.73
C GLY A 88 1.10 14.23 -6.95
N ASN A 89 0.05 15.02 -6.72
CA ASN A 89 0.10 16.34 -6.08
C ASN A 89 -0.55 16.34 -4.67
N LEU A 90 -0.68 15.19 -4.01
CA LEU A 90 -1.24 15.14 -2.65
C LEU A 90 -0.23 15.67 -1.63
N ASP A 91 -0.77 16.29 -0.57
CA ASP A 91 0.02 16.72 0.58
C ASP A 91 0.00 15.68 1.72
N HIS A 92 0.68 15.99 2.84
CA HIS A 92 0.73 15.10 3.99
C HIS A 92 -0.65 14.85 4.61
N GLU A 93 -1.53 15.86 4.63
CA GLU A 93 -2.85 15.73 5.25
C GLU A 93 -3.75 14.81 4.43
N ASP A 94 -3.70 14.94 3.10
CA ASP A 94 -4.47 14.09 2.21
C ASP A 94 -4.03 12.62 2.29
N LEU A 95 -2.72 12.37 2.36
CA LEU A 95 -2.18 11.03 2.57
C LEU A 95 -2.61 10.43 3.92
N CYS A 96 -2.52 11.20 5.02
CA CYS A 96 -3.01 10.77 6.33
C CYS A 96 -4.52 10.48 6.31
N ARG A 97 -5.31 11.34 5.66
CA ARG A 97 -6.77 11.20 5.56
C ARG A 97 -7.15 9.93 4.80
N ALA A 98 -6.45 9.60 3.72
CA ALA A 98 -6.68 8.36 3.00
C ALA A 98 -6.37 7.13 3.88
N VAL A 99 -5.24 7.14 4.58
CA VAL A 99 -4.89 6.06 5.52
C VAL A 99 -5.94 5.94 6.64
N GLN A 100 -6.44 7.06 7.16
CA GLN A 100 -7.52 7.09 8.14
C GLN A 100 -8.80 6.45 7.59
N GLN A 101 -9.21 6.77 6.36
CA GLN A 101 -10.41 6.21 5.73
C GLN A 101 -10.30 4.69 5.54
N ALA A 102 -9.11 4.19 5.21
CA ALA A 102 -8.85 2.76 5.05
C ALA A 102 -8.43 2.02 6.34
N ALA A 103 -8.57 2.66 7.50
CA ALA A 103 -8.06 2.13 8.78
C ALA A 103 -8.56 0.71 9.10
N GLU A 104 -9.83 0.43 8.85
CA GLU A 104 -10.41 -0.90 9.08
C GLU A 104 -9.78 -1.96 8.17
N GLY A 105 -9.49 -1.61 6.92
CA GLY A 105 -8.77 -2.48 5.99
C GLY A 105 -7.38 -2.85 6.51
N PHE A 106 -6.61 -1.86 6.97
CA PHE A 106 -5.29 -2.12 7.57
C PHE A 106 -5.37 -2.97 8.84
N ARG A 107 -6.39 -2.76 9.68
CA ARG A 107 -6.62 -3.60 10.88
C ARG A 107 -6.90 -5.05 10.50
N GLN A 108 -7.69 -5.30 9.46
CA GLN A 108 -7.96 -6.65 8.95
C GLN A 108 -6.71 -7.33 8.39
N LEU A 109 -5.73 -6.55 7.91
CA LEU A 109 -4.41 -7.04 7.50
C LEU A 109 -3.48 -7.33 8.69
N GLY A 110 -3.83 -6.85 9.88
CA GLY A 110 -3.11 -7.12 11.14
C GLY A 110 -2.24 -5.98 11.63
N PHE A 111 -2.38 -4.77 11.07
CA PHE A 111 -1.73 -3.57 11.57
C PHE A 111 -2.49 -3.02 12.79
N GLY A 112 -1.74 -2.54 13.79
CA GLY A 112 -2.28 -2.11 15.08
C GLY A 112 -1.90 -0.67 15.39
N ASP A 113 -2.32 -0.19 16.55
CA ASP A 113 -2.14 1.21 16.96
C ASP A 113 -0.65 1.65 17.01
N ASP A 114 0.25 0.72 17.34
CA ASP A 114 1.69 0.96 17.40
C ASP A 114 2.39 0.94 16.03
N THR A 115 1.69 0.57 14.95
CA THR A 115 2.22 0.53 13.58
C THR A 115 2.73 1.92 13.18
N ASP A 116 3.95 1.96 12.65
CA ASP A 116 4.52 3.21 12.14
C ASP A 116 3.92 3.51 10.77
N VAL A 117 3.39 4.71 10.60
CA VAL A 117 2.91 5.23 9.31
C VAL A 117 3.88 6.31 8.87
N ARG A 118 4.70 5.99 7.87
CA ARG A 118 5.60 6.94 7.23
C ARG A 118 4.93 7.51 5.99
N VAL A 119 4.66 8.80 6.01
CA VAL A 119 4.11 9.57 4.90
C VAL A 119 5.27 10.22 4.16
N ILE A 120 5.38 9.96 2.86
CA ILE A 120 6.52 10.37 2.04
C ILE A 120 5.99 11.23 0.88
N LEU A 121 6.43 12.49 0.80
CA LEU A 121 6.09 13.36 -0.33
C LEU A 121 7.17 13.35 -1.41
N ASN A 122 6.73 13.22 -2.67
CA ASN A 122 7.59 13.29 -3.85
C ASN A 122 8.86 12.44 -3.70
N GLN A 123 8.69 11.15 -3.39
CA GLN A 123 9.81 10.21 -3.18
C GLN A 123 10.82 10.65 -2.09
N GLY A 124 10.39 11.49 -1.15
CA GLY A 124 11.21 12.02 -0.05
C GLY A 124 11.88 13.36 -0.36
N LEU A 125 11.71 13.91 -1.57
CA LEU A 125 12.30 15.19 -1.95
C LEU A 125 11.64 16.37 -1.21
N TRP A 126 10.36 16.24 -0.86
CA TRP A 126 9.59 17.31 -0.22
C TRP A 126 9.31 17.01 1.27
N GLY A 127 10.07 16.06 1.83
CA GLY A 127 10.02 15.66 3.23
C GLY A 127 9.26 14.37 3.46
N ASP A 128 9.51 13.80 4.64
CA ASP A 128 8.78 12.66 5.18
C ASP A 128 8.40 12.91 6.65
N ARG A 129 7.32 12.26 7.08
CA ARG A 129 6.88 12.25 8.48
C ARG A 129 6.53 10.83 8.88
N THR A 130 6.89 10.47 10.11
CA THR A 130 6.48 9.20 10.71
C THR A 130 5.55 9.49 11.87
N LEU A 131 4.37 8.88 11.85
CA LEU A 131 3.31 9.00 12.84
C LEU A 131 2.95 7.60 13.35
N LYS A 132 2.27 7.52 14.50
CA LYS A 132 1.63 6.27 14.91
C LYS A 132 0.30 6.09 14.21
N PHE A 133 -0.04 4.84 13.91
CA PHE A 133 -1.29 4.52 13.26
C PHE A 133 -2.50 5.00 14.09
N CYS A 134 -2.47 4.91 15.41
CA CYS A 134 -3.53 5.45 16.25
C CYS A 134 -3.70 6.98 16.13
N ASP A 135 -2.61 7.72 15.96
CA ASP A 135 -2.64 9.17 15.76
C ASP A 135 -3.28 9.50 14.40
N VAL A 136 -2.87 8.79 13.34
CA VAL A 136 -3.46 8.90 12.00
C VAL A 136 -4.94 8.49 11.99
N VAL A 137 -5.35 7.48 12.74
CA VAL A 137 -6.77 7.09 12.82
C VAL A 137 -7.60 8.14 13.58
N SER A 138 -6.99 8.80 14.57
CA SER A 138 -7.70 9.71 15.49
C SER A 138 -7.83 11.15 14.99
N GLY A 139 -7.19 11.54 13.89
CA GLY A 139 -7.19 12.95 13.47
C GLY A 139 -5.96 13.76 13.90
N ASN A 140 -4.95 13.13 14.51
CA ASN A 140 -3.86 13.81 15.21
C ASN A 140 -2.55 13.76 14.42
N TRP A 141 -2.41 14.53 13.34
CA TRP A 141 -1.21 14.55 12.48
C TRP A 141 -0.75 15.95 12.08
#